data_AF-A0A8T4B9I1-F1
#
_entry.id   AF-A0A8T4B9I1-F1
#
_cell.length_a   1.000
_cell.length_b   1.000
_cell.length_c   1.000
_cell.angle_alpha   90.00
_cell.angle_beta   90.00
_cell.angle_gamma   90.00
#
_symmetry.space_group_name_H-M   'P 1'
#
loop_
_entity.id
_entity.type
_entity.pdbx_description
1 polymer ?
#
loop_
_entity_poly.entity_id
_entity_poly.type
_entity_poly.pdbx_seq_one_letter_code
_entity_poly.pdbx_strand_id
1 'polypeptide(L)'
;KITLAEHANDQRPYTYTLEEFEAAATHDPLWNAAQNQLRREGIIHNYLRMLWGKKILEWSPTPELAMEWMIAINDRWALDGRDPNSYTGIGWVMGKFDRGWTERAVFGKIRCMTSDSTKRKFNTKAYMEEYNNPRSVQISLGSGPSLYSAHQ
;
A
#
# COMPACT_ATOMS: atom_id res chain seq x y z
N LYS A 1 -22.87 -13.98 1.49
CA LYS A 1 -21.66 -14.76 1.82
C LYS A 1 -21.01 -14.08 3.02
N ILE A 2 -20.96 -14.76 4.17
CA ILE A 2 -20.72 -14.19 5.51
C ILE A 2 -19.25 -14.38 5.93
N THR A 3 -18.35 -14.73 5.00
CA THR A 3 -17.04 -15.31 5.32
C THR A 3 -16.14 -14.39 6.15
N LEU A 4 -16.09 -13.08 5.86
CA LEU A 4 -15.27 -12.17 6.67
C LEU A 4 -15.80 -12.02 8.10
N ALA A 5 -17.12 -12.05 8.28
CA ALA A 5 -17.73 -11.96 9.60
C ALA A 5 -17.52 -13.26 10.41
N GLU A 6 -17.51 -14.42 9.74
CA GLU A 6 -17.17 -15.71 10.36
C GLU A 6 -15.72 -15.72 10.89
N HIS A 7 -14.80 -15.00 10.22
CA HIS A 7 -13.39 -14.89 10.58
C HIS A 7 -13.02 -13.58 11.32
N ALA A 8 -14.02 -12.85 11.83
CA ALA A 8 -13.80 -11.58 12.53
C ALA A 8 -12.97 -11.77 13.82
N ASN A 9 -13.15 -12.89 14.52
CA ASN A 9 -12.46 -13.20 15.77
C ASN A 9 -11.14 -13.99 15.59
N ASP A 10 -10.74 -14.28 14.35
CA ASP A 10 -9.48 -14.96 14.09
C ASP A 10 -8.30 -14.11 14.55
N GLN A 11 -7.36 -14.73 15.26
CA GLN A 11 -6.12 -14.07 15.65
C GLN A 11 -5.36 -13.59 14.40
N ARG A 12 -5.06 -12.29 14.36
CA ARG A 12 -4.24 -11.70 13.30
C ARG A 12 -2.76 -12.02 13.52
N PRO A 13 -2.00 -12.36 12.46
CA PRO A 13 -0.57 -12.66 12.61
C PRO A 13 0.24 -11.42 13.02
N TYR A 14 -0.21 -10.24 12.57
CA TYR A 14 0.31 -8.93 12.96
C TYR A 14 -0.88 -7.98 13.07
N THR A 15 -0.72 -6.89 13.82
CA THR A 15 -1.71 -5.81 13.88
C THR A 15 -0.98 -4.49 13.88
N TYR A 16 -1.34 -3.61 12.95
CA TYR A 16 -0.77 -2.28 12.81
C TYR A 16 -1.84 -1.21 13.02
N THR A 17 -1.38 -0.03 13.41
CA THR A 17 -2.16 1.21 13.41
C THR A 17 -2.23 1.81 12.01
N LEU A 18 -3.17 2.73 11.79
CA LEU A 18 -3.25 3.50 10.54
C LEU A 18 -1.95 4.25 10.28
N GLU A 19 -1.35 4.83 11.32
CA GLU A 19 -0.12 5.61 11.25
C GLU A 19 1.07 4.75 10.85
N GLU A 20 1.18 3.52 11.37
CA GLU A 20 2.23 2.58 10.97
C GLU A 20 2.10 2.14 9.52
N PHE A 21 0.87 1.84 9.08
CA PHE A 21 0.61 1.58 7.67
C PHE A 21 0.98 2.79 6.81
N GLU A 22 0.48 3.97 7.15
CA GLU A 22 0.71 5.19 6.39
C GLU A 22 2.22 5.51 6.31
N ALA A 23 2.96 5.30 7.40
CA ALA A 23 4.39 5.57 7.48
C ALA A 23 5.29 4.50 6.81
N ALA A 24 4.72 3.43 6.26
CA ALA A 24 5.46 2.26 5.74
C ALA A 24 6.30 1.55 6.82
N ALA A 25 5.74 1.41 8.03
CA ALA A 25 6.42 0.89 9.21
C ALA A 25 5.94 -0.53 9.57
N THR A 26 5.91 -1.44 8.59
CA THR A 26 5.56 -2.85 8.83
C THR A 26 6.80 -3.75 8.85
N HIS A 27 6.63 -5.01 9.25
CA HIS A 27 7.67 -6.03 9.17
C HIS A 27 8.02 -6.43 7.73
N ASP A 28 7.18 -6.08 6.75
CA ASP A 28 7.32 -6.54 5.37
C ASP A 28 7.98 -5.48 4.47
N PRO A 29 9.25 -5.67 4.08
CA PRO A 29 9.96 -4.68 3.28
C PRO A 29 9.40 -4.49 1.87
N LEU A 30 8.69 -5.48 1.31
CA LEU A 30 8.05 -5.32 0.00
C LEU A 30 6.78 -4.47 0.13
N TRP A 31 6.01 -4.67 1.20
CA TRP A 31 4.84 -3.84 1.49
C TRP A 31 5.26 -2.39 1.78
N ASN A 32 6.31 -2.21 2.60
CA ASN A 32 6.85 -0.88 2.90
C ASN A 32 7.34 -0.16 1.64
N ALA A 33 8.01 -0.87 0.73
CA ALA A 33 8.43 -0.30 -0.55
C ALA A 33 7.22 0.15 -1.39
N ALA A 34 6.16 -0.64 -1.44
CA ALA A 34 4.93 -0.29 -2.16
C ALA A 34 4.22 0.95 -1.58
N GLN A 35 4.13 1.03 -0.25
CA GLN A 35 3.60 2.21 0.44
C GLN A 35 4.49 3.43 0.22
N ASN A 36 5.81 3.27 0.24
CA ASN A 36 6.74 4.37 -0.01
C ASN A 36 6.66 4.88 -1.45
N GLN A 37 6.46 4.01 -2.44
CA GLN A 37 6.18 4.45 -3.81
C GLN A 37 4.93 5.33 -3.84
N LEU A 38 3.83 4.85 -3.25
CA LEU A 38 2.57 5.58 -3.18
C LEU A 38 2.75 6.97 -2.57
N ARG A 39 3.49 7.08 -1.46
CA ARG A 39 3.74 8.37 -0.79
C ARG A 39 4.62 9.32 -1.60
N ARG A 40 5.62 8.80 -2.31
CA ARG A 40 6.63 9.59 -3.01
C ARG A 40 6.16 10.07 -4.38
N GLU A 41 5.40 9.22 -5.07
CA GLU A 41 5.07 9.43 -6.49
C GLU A 41 3.57 9.59 -6.72
N GLY A 42 2.75 9.27 -5.70
CA GLY A 42 1.30 9.25 -5.82
C GLY A 42 0.76 8.17 -6.75
N ILE A 43 1.61 7.21 -7.13
CA ILE A 43 1.25 6.03 -7.90
C ILE A 43 1.81 4.79 -7.20
N ILE A 44 1.20 3.64 -7.45
CA ILE A 44 1.65 2.35 -6.93
C ILE A 44 1.54 1.31 -8.04
N HIS A 45 2.55 0.47 -8.20
CA HIS A 45 2.53 -0.57 -9.23
C HIS A 45 1.27 -1.45 -9.10
N ASN A 46 0.52 -1.65 -10.19
CA ASN A 46 -0.81 -2.27 -10.17
C ASN A 46 -0.87 -3.63 -9.44
N TYR A 47 0.12 -4.51 -9.66
CA TYR A 47 0.16 -5.79 -8.94
C TYR A 47 0.42 -5.62 -7.44
N LEU A 48 1.24 -4.62 -7.06
CA LEU A 48 1.55 -4.32 -5.68
C LEU A 48 0.38 -3.60 -5.00
N ARG A 49 -0.47 -2.85 -5.70
CA ARG A 49 -1.71 -2.30 -5.14
C ARG A 49 -2.64 -3.38 -4.60
N MET A 50 -2.73 -4.52 -5.31
CA MET A 50 -3.49 -5.68 -4.84
C MET A 50 -2.86 -6.31 -3.59
N LEU A 51 -1.54 -6.54 -3.60
CA LEU A 51 -0.82 -7.05 -2.44
C LEU A 51 -0.99 -6.11 -1.23
N TRP A 52 -0.79 -4.81 -1.46
CA TRP A 52 -0.88 -3.74 -0.49
C TRP A 52 -2.21 -3.77 0.26
N GLY A 53 -3.32 -3.79 -0.47
CA GLY A 53 -4.65 -3.85 0.13
C GLY A 53 -4.92 -5.19 0.84
N LYS A 54 -4.51 -6.32 0.24
CA LYS A 54 -4.67 -7.64 0.87
C LYS A 54 -3.91 -7.75 2.20
N LYS A 55 -2.76 -7.10 2.32
CA LYS A 55 -1.99 -7.04 3.56
C LYS A 55 -2.59 -6.09 4.60
N ILE A 56 -3.18 -4.97 4.19
CA ILE A 56 -3.97 -4.14 5.11
C ILE A 56 -5.12 -4.96 5.70
N LEU A 57 -5.85 -5.72 4.88
CA LEU A 57 -6.89 -6.63 5.36
C LEU A 57 -6.36 -7.69 6.35
N GLU A 58 -5.18 -8.25 6.10
CA GLU A 58 -4.57 -9.28 6.95
C GLU A 58 -4.09 -8.75 8.31
N TRP A 59 -3.62 -7.49 8.35
CA TRP A 59 -2.95 -6.92 9.52
C TRP A 59 -3.73 -5.78 10.17
N SER A 60 -5.01 -5.60 9.81
CA SER A 60 -5.92 -4.70 10.52
C SER A 60 -6.74 -5.47 11.57
N PRO A 61 -7.17 -4.82 12.66
CA PRO A 61 -7.98 -5.47 13.69
C PRO A 61 -9.26 -6.06 13.13
N THR A 62 -9.96 -5.31 12.26
CA THR A 62 -11.21 -5.75 11.62
C THR A 62 -11.22 -5.46 10.12
N PRO A 63 -12.05 -6.18 9.34
CA PRO A 63 -12.23 -5.90 7.91
C PRO A 63 -12.79 -4.49 7.63
N GLU A 64 -13.63 -3.96 8.53
CA GLU A 64 -14.19 -2.62 8.42
C GLU A 64 -13.09 -1.56 8.52
N LEU A 65 -12.23 -1.67 9.55
CA LEU A 65 -11.06 -0.80 9.69
C LEU A 65 -10.09 -0.94 8.53
N ALA A 66 -9.87 -2.16 8.03
CA ALA A 66 -9.05 -2.37 6.85
C ALA A 66 -9.57 -1.58 5.63
N MET A 67 -10.89 -1.59 5.41
CA MET A 67 -11.51 -0.84 4.32
C MET A 67 -11.39 0.66 4.52
N GLU A 68 -11.68 1.16 5.71
CA GLU A 68 -11.54 2.58 6.07
C GLU A 68 -10.10 3.07 5.87
N TRP A 69 -9.11 2.31 6.33
CA TRP A 69 -7.69 2.65 6.21
C TRP A 69 -7.21 2.59 4.76
N MET A 70 -7.64 1.59 3.99
CA MET A 70 -7.34 1.56 2.55
C MET A 70 -7.87 2.80 1.84
N ILE A 71 -9.11 3.21 2.13
CA ILE A 71 -9.70 4.43 1.55
C ILE A 71 -8.90 5.66 1.98
N ALA A 72 -8.66 5.82 3.28
CA ALA A 72 -7.97 6.98 3.84
C ALA A 72 -6.56 7.16 3.25
N ILE A 73 -5.76 6.10 3.19
CA ILE A 73 -4.40 6.15 2.64
C ILE A 73 -4.45 6.39 1.13
N ASN A 74 -5.32 5.68 0.41
CA ASN A 74 -5.43 5.81 -1.04
C ASN A 74 -5.86 7.22 -1.46
N ASP A 75 -6.87 7.78 -0.81
CA ASP A 75 -7.39 9.11 -1.15
C ASP A 75 -6.43 10.24 -0.79
N ARG A 76 -5.59 10.01 0.22
CA ARG A 76 -4.57 10.98 0.65
C ARG A 76 -3.37 11.02 -0.28
N TRP A 77 -2.88 9.86 -0.72
CA TRP A 77 -1.59 9.77 -1.40
C TRP A 77 -1.71 9.49 -2.90
N ALA A 78 -2.72 8.74 -3.34
CA ALA A 78 -2.84 8.36 -4.74
C ALA A 78 -3.34 9.53 -5.60
N LEU A 79 -2.66 9.80 -6.71
CA LEU A 79 -3.11 10.75 -7.74
C LEU A 79 -4.42 10.30 -8.40
N ASP A 80 -4.63 8.97 -8.49
CA ASP A 80 -5.86 8.34 -8.95
C ASP A 80 -6.82 7.96 -7.80
N GLY A 81 -6.58 8.50 -6.60
CA GLY A 81 -7.47 8.35 -5.45
C GLY A 81 -8.78 9.11 -5.61
N ARG A 82 -9.76 8.87 -4.72
CA ARG A 82 -11.11 9.48 -4.77
C ARG A 82 -11.85 9.25 -6.10
N ASP A 83 -11.47 8.20 -6.82
CA ASP A 83 -12.04 7.80 -8.10
C ASP A 83 -12.87 6.51 -7.95
N PRO A 84 -13.99 6.34 -8.69
CA PRO A 84 -14.76 5.11 -8.68
C PRO A 84 -13.92 3.84 -8.92
N ASN A 85 -12.87 3.89 -9.75
CA ASN A 85 -11.98 2.76 -9.96
C ASN A 85 -11.16 2.43 -8.71
N SER A 86 -10.74 3.44 -7.95
CA SER A 86 -10.08 3.25 -6.65
C SER A 86 -10.99 2.52 -5.66
N TYR A 87 -12.25 2.97 -5.52
CA TYR A 87 -13.21 2.31 -4.63
C TYR A 87 -13.60 0.90 -5.09
N THR A 88 -13.73 0.66 -6.39
CA THR A 88 -13.98 -0.70 -6.90
C THR A 88 -12.77 -1.61 -6.73
N GLY A 89 -11.54 -1.08 -6.84
CA GLY A 89 -10.30 -1.78 -6.53
C GLY A 89 -10.22 -2.19 -5.06
N ILE A 90 -10.54 -1.29 -4.13
CA ILE A 90 -10.66 -1.61 -2.69
C ILE A 90 -11.78 -2.62 -2.45
N GLY A 91 -12.92 -2.49 -3.13
CA GLY A 91 -13.98 -3.49 -3.11
C GLY A 91 -13.51 -4.88 -3.54
N TRP A 92 -12.66 -4.95 -4.58
CA TRP A 92 -12.02 -6.20 -5.01
C TRP A 92 -11.06 -6.75 -3.96
N VAL A 93 -10.37 -5.87 -3.20
CA VAL A 93 -9.58 -6.28 -2.04
C VAL A 93 -10.47 -7.06 -1.06
N MET A 94 -11.67 -6.54 -0.78
CA MET A 94 -12.68 -7.13 0.10
C MET A 94 -13.48 -8.29 -0.54
N GLY A 95 -13.12 -8.74 -1.74
CA GLY A 95 -13.71 -9.91 -2.40
C GLY A 95 -14.85 -9.60 -3.37
N LYS A 96 -15.16 -8.33 -3.64
CA LYS A 96 -16.12 -7.95 -4.68
C LYS A 96 -15.57 -8.30 -6.06
N PHE A 97 -16.42 -8.81 -6.96
CA PHE A 97 -16.05 -9.14 -8.35
C PHE A 97 -14.95 -10.22 -8.51
N ASP A 98 -14.58 -10.94 -7.44
CA ASP A 98 -13.74 -12.14 -7.51
C ASP A 98 -14.56 -13.39 -7.14
N ARG A 99 -14.04 -14.56 -7.48
CA ARG A 99 -14.59 -15.84 -7.05
C ARG A 99 -14.15 -16.17 -5.61
N GLY A 100 -14.81 -17.16 -4.99
CA GLY A 100 -14.34 -17.71 -3.72
C GLY A 100 -13.09 -18.57 -3.88
N TRP A 101 -12.20 -18.50 -2.91
CA TRP A 101 -10.95 -19.27 -2.82
C TRP A 101 -10.99 -20.26 -1.65
N THR A 102 -9.95 -21.09 -1.54
CA THR A 102 -9.74 -21.96 -0.38
C THR A 102 -9.76 -21.14 0.90
N GLU A 103 -10.54 -21.59 1.86
CA GLU A 103 -10.75 -20.91 3.13
C GLU A 103 -9.47 -20.83 3.95
N ARG A 104 -9.20 -19.66 4.51
CA ARG A 104 -8.03 -19.38 5.35
C ARG A 104 -8.44 -18.47 6.50
N ALA A 105 -7.72 -18.59 7.62
CA ALA A 105 -7.87 -17.67 8.73
C ALA A 105 -7.74 -16.21 8.26
N VAL A 106 -8.48 -15.30 8.90
CA VAL A 106 -8.60 -13.87 8.57
C VAL A 106 -9.35 -13.59 7.25
N PHE A 107 -8.94 -14.21 6.15
CA PHE A 107 -9.49 -13.93 4.82
C PHE A 107 -10.82 -14.64 4.54
N GLY A 108 -11.12 -15.72 5.25
CA GLY A 108 -12.14 -16.68 4.82
C GLY A 108 -11.89 -17.12 3.39
N LYS A 109 -12.87 -16.91 2.51
CA LYS A 109 -12.79 -17.30 1.08
C LYS A 109 -12.29 -16.19 0.16
N ILE A 110 -11.79 -15.08 0.70
CA ILE A 110 -11.14 -14.05 -0.09
C ILE A 110 -9.78 -14.55 -0.56
N ARG A 111 -9.40 -14.20 -1.80
CA ARG A 111 -8.07 -14.49 -2.33
C ARG A 111 -7.00 -13.91 -1.42
N CYS A 112 -6.12 -14.71 -0.83
CA CYS A 112 -4.94 -14.17 -0.16
C CYS A 112 -3.81 -13.87 -1.16
N MET A 113 -2.91 -12.97 -0.78
CA MET A 113 -1.65 -12.71 -1.50
C MET A 113 -0.50 -12.62 -0.50
N THR A 114 0.66 -13.19 -0.84
CA THR A 114 1.84 -13.14 0.02
C THR A 114 3.01 -12.47 -0.70
N SER A 115 3.84 -11.78 0.06
CA SER A 115 5.04 -11.13 -0.46
C SER A 115 6.02 -12.15 -1.02
N ASP A 116 6.17 -13.32 -0.40
CA ASP A 116 7.02 -14.38 -0.94
C ASP A 116 6.57 -14.87 -2.31
N SER A 117 5.25 -15.02 -2.52
CA SER A 117 4.72 -15.39 -3.84
C SER A 117 4.95 -14.30 -4.87
N THR A 118 4.86 -13.04 -4.45
CA THR A 118 5.14 -11.87 -5.30
C THR A 118 6.62 -11.79 -5.68
N LYS A 119 7.53 -12.01 -4.72
CA LYS A 119 8.99 -12.07 -4.92
C LYS A 119 9.42 -13.19 -5.87
N ARG A 120 8.70 -14.33 -5.87
CA ARG A 120 8.93 -15.41 -6.84
C ARG A 120 8.43 -15.06 -8.25
N LYS A 121 7.38 -14.24 -8.35
CA LYS A 121 6.77 -13.87 -9.63
C LYS A 121 7.47 -12.69 -10.32
N PHE A 122 8.03 -11.76 -9.54
CA PHE A 122 8.65 -10.54 -10.03
C PHE A 122 10.01 -10.31 -9.37
N ASN A 123 10.96 -9.74 -10.12
CA ASN A 123 12.20 -9.26 -9.53
C ASN A 123 11.93 -7.98 -8.73
N THR A 124 11.76 -8.14 -7.41
CA THR A 124 11.38 -7.07 -6.48
C THR A 124 12.58 -6.44 -5.77
N LYS A 125 13.81 -6.96 -5.99
CA LYS A 125 15.00 -6.49 -5.26
C LYS A 125 15.29 -5.01 -5.54
N ALA A 126 15.41 -4.65 -6.82
CA ALA A 126 15.64 -3.27 -7.24
C ALA A 126 14.51 -2.34 -6.78
N TYR A 127 13.25 -2.81 -6.86
CA TYR A 127 12.09 -2.06 -6.37
C TYR A 127 12.19 -1.75 -4.86
N MET A 128 12.53 -2.75 -4.05
CA MET A 128 12.70 -2.55 -2.61
C MET A 128 13.88 -1.62 -2.30
N GLU A 129 15.00 -1.75 -3.01
CA GLU A 129 16.17 -0.86 -2.85
C GLU A 129 15.82 0.59 -3.19
N GLU A 130 15.02 0.82 -4.22
CA GLU A 130 14.60 2.16 -4.63
C GLU A 130 13.67 2.83 -3.61
N TYR A 131 12.64 2.11 -3.13
CA TYR A 131 11.59 2.71 -2.32
C TYR A 131 11.77 2.59 -0.81
N ASN A 132 12.61 1.69 -0.30
CA ASN A 132 12.90 1.63 1.14
C ASN A 132 14.01 2.60 1.58
N ASN A 133 14.89 3.01 0.67
CA ASN A 133 15.91 3.99 0.99
C ASN A 133 15.32 5.40 0.97
N PRO A 134 15.52 6.24 2.00
CA PRO A 134 15.12 7.64 1.94
C PRO A 134 15.88 8.33 0.80
N ARG A 135 15.17 9.02 -0.11
CA ARG A 135 15.86 9.83 -1.12
C ARG A 135 16.66 10.90 -0.37
N SER A 136 17.98 10.94 -0.58
CA SER A 136 18.75 12.14 -0.27
C SER A 136 18.16 13.26 -1.12
N VAL A 137 17.47 14.20 -0.50
CA VAL A 137 17.04 15.41 -1.19
C VAL A 137 18.31 16.20 -1.47
N GLN A 138 18.90 16.01 -2.65
CA GLN A 138 19.82 17.00 -3.21
C GLN A 138 18.94 18.19 -3.59
N ILE A 139 18.79 19.13 -2.67
CA ILE A 139 18.29 20.46 -2.99
C ILE A 139 19.37 21.11 -3.86
N SER A 140 19.29 20.93 -5.17
CA SER A 140 19.99 21.81 -6.11
C SER A 140 19.28 23.16 -6.06
N LEU A 141 19.64 23.99 -5.07
CA LEU A 141 19.36 25.41 -5.12
C LEU A 141 20.18 25.95 -6.30
N GLY A 142 19.48 26.24 -7.39
CA GLY A 142 20.06 26.83 -8.58
C GLY A 142 20.89 28.06 -8.22
N SER A 143 22.21 27.91 -8.28
CA SER A 143 23.15 29.02 -8.28
C SER A 143 23.10 29.64 -9.67
N GLY A 144 22.04 30.38 -9.96
CA GLY A 144 21.98 31.27 -11.12
C GLY A 144 22.89 32.47 -10.86
N PRO A 145 23.74 32.91 -11.81
CA PRO A 145 24.60 34.06 -11.61
C PRO A 145 23.76 35.33 -11.46
N SER A 146 24.02 36.07 -10.38
CA SER A 146 23.47 37.41 -10.13
C SER A 146 23.90 38.38 -11.23
N LEU A 147 22.97 38.78 -12.11
CA LEU A 147 23.16 39.83 -13.11
C LEU A 147 22.68 41.19 -12.58
N TYR A 148 23.22 41.61 -11.44
CA TYR A 148 23.20 43.02 -11.05
C TYR A 148 24.64 43.49 -10.82
N SER A 149 25.29 43.88 -11.92
CA SER A 149 26.36 44.87 -11.85
C SER A 149 25.72 46.23 -12.05
N ALA A 150 25.40 46.88 -10.95
CA ALA A 150 25.18 48.32 -10.89
C ALA A 150 26.39 48.91 -10.19
N HIS A 151 27.15 49.77 -10.85
CA HIS A 151 27.93 50.91 -10.34
C HIS A 151 28.72 51.48 -11.54
N GLN A 152 28.24 52.63 -12.05
CA GLN A 152 28.91 53.95 -12.02
C GLN A 152 29.86 54.18 -13.18
#